data_AF-A0A7M7NPU4-F1
#
_entry.id   AF-A0A7M7NPU4-F1
#
_cell.length_a   1.000
_cell.length_b   1.000
_cell.length_c   1.000
_cell.angle_alpha   90.00
_cell.angle_beta   90.00
_cell.angle_gamma   90.00
#
_symmetry.space_group_name_H-M   'P 1'
#
loop_
_entity.id
_entity.type
_entity.pdbx_description
1 polymer ?
#
loop_
_entity_poly.entity_id
_entity_poly.type
_entity_poly.pdbx_seq_one_letter_code
_entity_poly.pdbx_strand_id
1 'polypeptide(L)'
;MASHLSGDLSPTLPSAEDDVLPLPSRFALVFLGHWSRKREKDDAKILTTPNKENTYGTMNKSEADEEKCIGDPWSSMDDDTSPLITKDANLNFRRDHNSIRKRLTGCCFLDVLGIIYLFLSCGMMIFDLEAYLRSYWGVKEYALHFVTYTTFIVQLMVVPFWCLYTRMKNIMTCSRSQRRVSTMSRAFIACRINIIRRGRSEAKILSWFPFLCILAWPTMTGCFRILYDYFLRVCKSESIHGEVGHWNSLLGSIIYGCFCYIIYLERRSFEIEAHQIFRYAMEQAPYPNVDAVLSRIRHFSIQYKILRQQIGAWMAFTIVVSTWGLTSHITWNYLVFSQKDLSPDVLRTIYFLNALVTTQKITFIAVPYFALGGLNMDHIWRYLKEDITHCREHKYKKYWKAVIIYVKDINKMFSGNMTSSLISTGLGIYLGLNLTKSQDIGFWIGPAAVGCNLTNPTGL
;
A
#
# COMPACT_ATOMS: atom_id res chain seq x y z
N MET A 1 59.04 8.03 7.02
CA MET A 1 58.38 6.91 6.32
C MET A 1 57.49 6.22 7.33
N ALA A 2 56.15 6.20 7.31
CA ALA A 2 55.16 6.67 6.36
C ALA A 2 53.98 7.27 7.16
N SER A 3 53.49 8.41 6.69
CA SER A 3 52.30 9.12 7.18
C SER A 3 51.04 8.44 6.64
N HIS A 4 50.21 7.86 7.52
CA HIS A 4 48.89 7.37 7.14
C HIS A 4 47.83 8.46 7.34
N LEU A 5 47.29 8.86 6.19
CA LEU A 5 46.17 9.77 5.95
C LEU A 5 44.99 9.57 6.91
N SER A 6 44.72 10.57 7.74
CA SER A 6 43.41 10.82 8.32
C SER A 6 42.50 11.41 7.23
N GLY A 7 41.78 10.54 6.54
CA GLY A 7 40.71 10.96 5.64
C GLY A 7 39.45 11.29 6.43
N ASP A 8 39.21 12.58 6.66
CA ASP A 8 37.92 13.10 7.12
C ASP A 8 36.82 12.75 6.11
N LEU A 9 36.07 11.69 6.40
CA LEU A 9 34.81 11.38 5.74
C LEU A 9 33.71 12.29 6.31
N SER A 10 33.73 13.55 5.90
CA SER A 10 32.52 14.37 5.90
C SER A 10 31.49 13.69 5.00
N PRO A 11 30.27 13.38 5.47
CA PRO A 11 29.23 12.83 4.60
C PRO A 11 28.83 13.93 3.61
N THR A 12 29.39 13.88 2.41
CA THR A 12 28.93 14.67 1.27
C THR A 12 27.46 14.36 1.06
N LEU A 13 26.61 15.39 1.25
CA LEU A 13 25.22 15.35 0.83
C LEU A 13 25.18 14.94 -0.65
N PRO A 14 24.33 13.98 -1.05
CA PRO A 14 24.20 13.63 -2.45
C PRO A 14 23.77 14.86 -3.25
N SER A 15 24.35 15.01 -4.44
CA SER A 15 24.00 16.10 -5.35
C SER A 15 22.53 15.99 -5.75
N ALA A 16 21.88 17.13 -5.99
CA ALA A 16 20.46 17.27 -6.33
C ALA A 16 20.05 16.64 -7.69
N GLU A 17 20.88 15.76 -8.26
CA GLU A 17 20.58 14.96 -9.45
C GLU A 17 19.93 13.61 -9.13
N ASP A 18 19.97 13.18 -7.87
CA ASP A 18 19.54 11.85 -7.44
C ASP A 18 18.05 11.71 -7.05
N ASP A 19 17.24 12.77 -7.06
CA ASP A 19 15.86 12.75 -6.54
C ASP A 19 14.79 12.13 -7.45
N VAL A 20 15.19 11.49 -8.56
CA VAL A 20 14.23 10.83 -9.45
C VAL A 20 13.89 9.44 -8.91
N LEU A 21 12.62 9.22 -8.58
CA LEU A 21 12.10 7.90 -8.20
C LEU A 21 12.45 6.84 -9.26
N PRO A 22 12.80 5.60 -8.86
CA PRO A 22 13.03 4.51 -9.80
C PRO A 22 11.83 4.30 -10.71
N LEU A 23 12.10 3.94 -11.97
CA LEU A 23 11.07 3.79 -12.99
C LEU A 23 9.93 2.82 -12.60
N PRO A 24 10.21 1.63 -11.99
CA PRO A 24 9.15 0.72 -11.57
C PRO A 24 8.22 1.33 -10.51
N SER A 25 8.78 2.04 -9.54
CA SER A 25 8.01 2.74 -8.50
C SER A 25 7.17 3.87 -9.09
N ARG A 26 7.69 4.59 -10.10
CA ARG A 26 6.92 5.62 -10.82
C ARG A 26 5.74 5.02 -11.58
N PHE A 27 5.94 3.89 -12.25
CA PHE A 27 4.86 3.18 -12.93
C PHE A 27 3.78 2.72 -11.95
N ALA A 28 4.17 2.10 -10.83
CA ALA A 28 3.23 1.68 -9.79
C ALA A 28 2.41 2.87 -9.27
N LEU A 29 3.08 3.99 -8.97
CA LEU A 29 2.42 5.21 -8.51
C LEU A 29 1.44 5.76 -9.55
N VAL A 30 1.77 5.73 -10.85
CA VAL A 30 0.87 6.19 -11.91
C VAL A 30 -0.43 5.39 -11.94
N PHE A 31 -0.35 4.06 -11.83
CA PHE A 31 -1.54 3.20 -11.77
C PHE A 31 -2.35 3.37 -10.49
N LEU A 32 -1.72 3.78 -9.39
CA LEU A 32 -2.41 4.19 -8.15
C LEU A 32 -2.93 5.65 -8.21
N GLY A 33 -2.90 6.27 -9.39
CA GLY A 33 -3.36 7.63 -9.66
C GLY A 33 -2.38 8.73 -9.23
N HIS A 34 -1.19 8.42 -8.72
CA HIS A 34 -0.19 9.39 -8.24
C HIS A 34 0.61 9.96 -9.40
N TRP A 35 0.01 10.93 -10.09
CA TRP A 35 0.61 11.55 -11.27
C TRP A 35 1.55 12.68 -10.86
N SER A 36 2.72 12.68 -11.48
CA SER A 36 3.84 13.55 -11.14
C SER A 36 4.26 14.36 -12.35
N ARG A 37 4.52 15.66 -12.14
CA ARG A 37 5.23 16.47 -13.12
C ARG A 37 6.74 16.19 -12.99
N LYS A 38 7.42 16.03 -14.12
CA LYS A 38 8.84 15.62 -14.32
C LYS A 38 9.91 16.50 -13.62
N ARG A 39 9.59 17.39 -12.68
CA ARG A 39 10.55 18.25 -11.97
C ARG A 39 10.42 18.07 -10.45
N GLU A 40 10.98 16.97 -9.98
CA GLU A 40 11.06 16.55 -8.56
C GLU A 40 12.30 17.13 -7.82
N LYS A 41 13.14 17.93 -8.50
CA LYS A 41 14.41 18.44 -7.97
C LYS A 41 14.28 19.51 -6.87
N ASP A 42 13.12 20.17 -6.74
CA ASP A 42 12.98 21.35 -5.84
C ASP A 42 12.36 21.00 -4.47
N ASP A 43 11.44 20.03 -4.40
CA ASP A 43 10.73 19.69 -3.15
C ASP A 43 11.58 18.80 -2.22
N ALA A 44 12.43 17.93 -2.77
CA ALA A 44 13.36 17.09 -2.00
C ALA A 44 14.45 17.92 -1.30
N LYS A 45 14.82 19.07 -1.87
CA LYS A 45 15.78 20.03 -1.30
C LYS A 45 15.27 20.69 0.00
N ILE A 46 13.95 20.82 0.13
CA ILE A 46 13.27 21.37 1.32
C ILE A 46 13.09 20.31 2.42
N LEU A 47 13.07 19.02 2.06
CA LEU A 47 12.93 17.89 3.00
C LEU A 47 14.27 17.37 3.56
N THR A 48 15.38 17.70 2.92
CA THR A 48 16.73 17.23 3.30
C THR A 48 17.55 18.25 4.08
N THR A 49 17.05 19.48 4.24
CA THR A 49 17.64 20.44 5.17
C THR A 49 17.22 20.04 6.59
N PRO A 50 18.14 19.53 7.44
CA PRO A 50 17.82 19.43 8.85
C PRO A 50 17.48 20.84 9.33
N ASN A 51 16.40 20.99 10.10
CA ASN A 51 16.29 22.14 10.99
C ASN A 51 17.62 22.17 11.75
N LYS A 52 18.46 23.16 11.48
CA LYS A 52 19.49 23.54 12.42
C LYS A 52 18.72 23.88 13.69
N GLU A 53 18.68 22.94 14.64
CA GLU A 53 18.50 23.30 16.03
C GLU A 53 19.57 24.35 16.28
N ASN A 54 19.14 25.59 16.47
CA ASN A 54 20.00 26.61 17.01
C ASN A 54 20.45 26.08 18.36
N THR A 55 21.67 25.56 18.40
CA THR A 55 22.40 25.30 19.63
C THR A 55 22.45 26.63 20.35
N TYR A 56 21.57 26.83 21.33
CA TYR A 56 21.71 27.94 22.25
C TYR A 56 23.07 27.78 22.92
N GLY A 57 23.96 28.73 22.63
CA GLY A 57 25.26 28.81 23.26
C GLY A 57 25.06 28.88 24.77
N THR A 58 25.83 28.07 25.48
CA THR A 58 26.08 28.17 26.91
C THR A 58 26.58 29.58 27.23
N MET A 59 25.68 30.42 27.71
CA MET A 59 26.06 31.64 28.41
C MET A 59 26.04 31.32 29.91
N ASN A 60 27.23 31.27 30.50
CA ASN A 60 27.39 31.24 31.95
C ASN A 60 26.70 32.48 32.55
N LYS A 61 25.65 32.27 33.34
CA LYS A 61 25.21 33.21 34.36
C LYS A 61 24.88 32.42 35.63
N SER A 62 25.59 32.79 36.68
CA SER A 62 25.36 32.38 38.06
C SER A 62 24.01 32.89 38.58
N GLU A 63 23.38 32.04 39.40
CA GLU A 63 22.54 32.32 40.58
C GLU A 63 21.54 33.49 40.52
N ALA A 64 20.24 33.16 40.57
CA ALA A 64 19.43 33.18 41.80
C ALA A 64 17.92 33.22 41.47
N ASP A 65 17.17 32.40 42.22
CA ASP A 65 15.79 32.55 42.66
C ASP A 65 14.55 32.30 41.73
N GLU A 66 13.71 31.41 42.27
CA GLU A 66 12.23 31.38 42.34
C GLU A 66 11.35 31.10 41.09
N GLU A 67 10.92 29.83 41.01
CA GLU A 67 9.52 29.39 41.12
C GLU A 67 8.38 30.28 40.57
N LYS A 68 7.80 29.93 39.40
CA LYS A 68 6.36 29.59 39.25
C LYS A 68 5.96 29.23 37.80
N CYS A 69 5.05 28.27 37.71
CA CYS A 69 4.39 27.81 36.49
C CYS A 69 3.22 28.71 36.03
N ILE A 70 2.82 28.47 34.78
CA ILE A 70 1.50 28.65 34.13
C ILE A 70 1.29 29.97 33.37
N GLY A 71 1.04 29.83 32.05
CA GLY A 71 0.14 30.69 31.27
C GLY A 71 0.72 31.20 29.95
N ASP A 72 0.21 30.69 28.83
CA ASP A 72 0.31 31.37 27.51
C ASP A 72 -0.19 32.82 27.62
N PRO A 73 0.28 33.74 26.75
CA PRO A 73 -0.59 34.07 25.61
C PRO A 73 0.15 34.44 24.31
N TRP A 74 -0.52 34.11 23.21
CA TRP A 74 -0.44 34.88 21.98
C TRP A 74 -0.80 36.34 22.23
N SER A 75 0.06 37.30 21.90
CA SER A 75 -0.36 38.53 21.20
C SER A 75 0.84 39.41 20.82
N SER A 76 0.73 39.96 19.62
CA SER A 76 1.23 41.26 19.17
C SER A 76 2.74 41.53 19.25
N MET A 77 3.35 41.61 18.06
CA MET A 77 4.14 42.80 17.74
C MET A 77 4.12 43.02 16.23
N ASP A 78 3.23 43.92 15.83
CA ASP A 78 3.45 44.76 14.66
C ASP A 78 4.70 45.59 14.91
N ASP A 79 5.59 45.65 13.92
CA ASP A 79 6.57 46.73 13.83
C ASP A 79 6.74 47.09 12.35
N ASP A 80 6.15 48.23 12.01
CA ASP A 80 6.37 48.99 10.80
C ASP A 80 7.81 49.51 10.78
N THR A 81 8.59 49.19 9.74
CA THR A 81 9.75 50.03 9.37
C THR A 81 10.06 49.99 7.86
N SER A 82 9.66 51.09 7.22
CA SER A 82 10.23 51.77 6.05
C SER A 82 10.12 51.14 4.64
N PRO A 83 9.63 51.92 3.65
CA PRO A 83 9.60 51.53 2.25
C PRO A 83 10.83 52.08 1.51
N LEU A 84 11.70 51.19 1.04
CA LEU A 84 12.60 51.49 -0.08
C LEU A 84 12.60 50.32 -1.05
N ILE A 85 11.48 50.20 -1.77
CA ILE A 85 11.33 49.24 -2.87
C ILE A 85 12.01 49.85 -4.10
N THR A 86 13.22 49.38 -4.36
CA THR A 86 13.86 49.47 -5.68
C THR A 86 12.93 48.87 -6.74
N LYS A 87 12.66 49.63 -7.81
CA LYS A 87 11.79 49.26 -8.93
C LYS A 87 12.19 47.93 -9.61
N ASP A 88 13.42 47.46 -9.42
CA ASP A 88 13.94 46.20 -9.99
C ASP A 88 13.61 44.95 -9.16
N ALA A 89 13.34 45.08 -7.86
CA ALA A 89 12.91 43.95 -7.01
C ALA A 89 11.48 43.49 -7.34
N ASN A 90 10.62 44.42 -7.78
CA ASN A 90 9.22 44.15 -8.11
C ASN A 90 9.04 43.32 -9.39
N LEU A 91 9.98 43.41 -10.35
CA LEU A 91 9.96 42.61 -11.58
C LEU A 91 10.40 41.15 -11.34
N ASN A 92 11.37 40.92 -10.45
CA ASN A 92 11.80 39.57 -10.07
C ASN A 92 10.79 38.89 -9.15
N PHE A 93 10.20 39.61 -8.19
CA PHE A 93 9.16 39.06 -7.31
C PHE A 93 7.88 38.68 -8.08
N ARG A 94 7.49 39.46 -9.10
CA ARG A 94 6.33 39.16 -9.96
C ARG A 94 6.57 37.99 -10.91
N ARG A 95 7.81 37.76 -11.36
CA ARG A 95 8.21 36.55 -12.11
C ARG A 95 8.17 35.32 -11.22
N ASP A 96 8.62 35.42 -9.97
CA ASP A 96 8.58 34.31 -9.02
C ASP A 96 7.16 33.99 -8.55
N HIS A 97 6.30 34.98 -8.31
CA HIS A 97 4.91 34.73 -7.96
C HIS A 97 4.13 34.02 -9.08
N ASN A 98 4.39 34.39 -10.34
CA ASN A 98 3.81 33.70 -11.49
C ASN A 98 4.40 32.29 -11.70
N SER A 99 5.67 32.07 -11.36
CA SER A 99 6.29 30.75 -11.40
C SER A 99 5.73 29.83 -10.30
N ILE A 100 5.58 30.34 -9.07
CA ILE A 100 5.00 29.64 -7.92
C ILE A 100 3.50 29.37 -8.15
N ARG A 101 2.74 30.33 -8.67
CA ARG A 101 1.32 30.13 -9.00
C ARG A 101 1.14 29.08 -10.09
N LYS A 102 1.99 29.07 -11.13
CA LYS A 102 2.02 28.03 -12.18
C LYS A 102 2.48 26.66 -11.65
N ARG A 103 3.35 26.62 -10.63
CA ARG A 103 3.74 25.38 -9.92
C ARG A 103 2.58 24.81 -9.12
N LEU A 104 1.91 25.63 -8.30
CA LEU A 104 0.75 25.20 -7.50
C LEU A 104 -0.42 24.74 -8.38
N THR A 105 -0.77 25.48 -9.44
CA THR A 105 -1.87 25.08 -10.34
C THR A 105 -1.57 23.78 -11.09
N GLY A 106 -0.33 23.55 -11.52
CA GLY A 106 0.07 22.30 -12.18
C GLY A 106 0.03 21.07 -11.28
N CYS A 107 0.41 21.22 -10.00
CA CYS A 107 0.32 20.14 -9.02
C CYS A 107 -1.15 19.82 -8.67
N CYS A 108 -1.98 20.84 -8.45
CA CYS A 108 -3.41 20.64 -8.20
C CYS A 108 -4.11 19.95 -9.37
N PHE A 109 -3.76 20.27 -10.63
CA PHE A 109 -4.37 19.65 -11.80
C PHE A 109 -4.09 18.13 -11.88
N LEU A 110 -2.85 17.70 -11.62
CA LEU A 110 -2.50 16.27 -11.65
C LEU A 110 -3.16 15.48 -10.51
N ASP A 111 -3.28 16.08 -9.33
CA ASP A 111 -4.00 15.46 -8.21
C ASP A 111 -5.49 15.32 -8.53
N VAL A 112 -6.12 16.35 -9.11
CA VAL A 112 -7.52 16.31 -9.56
C VAL A 112 -7.72 15.23 -10.61
N LEU A 113 -6.86 15.16 -11.62
CA LEU A 113 -6.93 14.13 -12.64
C LEU A 113 -6.78 12.71 -12.06
N GLY A 114 -5.88 12.53 -11.10
CA GLY A 114 -5.72 11.26 -10.41
C GLY A 114 -6.96 10.88 -9.57
N ILE A 115 -7.68 11.84 -9.00
CA ILE A 115 -8.97 11.59 -8.33
C ILE A 115 -10.03 11.20 -9.33
N ILE A 116 -10.13 11.92 -10.46
CA ILE A 116 -11.08 11.60 -11.53
C ILE A 116 -10.82 10.17 -12.04
N TYR A 117 -9.57 9.81 -12.27
CA TYR A 117 -9.18 8.45 -12.66
C TYR A 117 -9.65 7.40 -11.64
N LEU A 118 -9.39 7.60 -10.36
CA LEU A 118 -9.80 6.66 -9.31
C LEU A 118 -11.34 6.60 -9.16
N PHE A 119 -12.02 7.73 -9.31
CA PHE A 119 -13.48 7.80 -9.26
C PHE A 119 -14.12 7.06 -10.43
N LEU A 120 -13.59 7.25 -11.65
CA LEU A 120 -14.00 6.49 -12.83
C LEU A 120 -13.72 4.99 -12.66
N SER A 121 -12.54 4.62 -12.17
CA SER A 121 -12.19 3.22 -11.92
C SER A 121 -13.12 2.57 -10.89
N CYS A 122 -13.41 3.26 -9.77
CA CYS A 122 -14.37 2.76 -8.77
C CYS A 122 -15.78 2.69 -9.36
N GLY A 123 -16.22 3.71 -10.08
CA GLY A 123 -17.55 3.76 -10.71
C GLY A 123 -17.77 2.61 -11.70
N MET A 124 -16.78 2.30 -12.53
CA MET A 124 -16.85 1.18 -13.47
C MET A 124 -16.94 -0.17 -12.75
N MET A 125 -16.20 -0.36 -11.64
CA MET A 125 -16.29 -1.59 -10.85
C MET A 125 -17.61 -1.70 -10.07
N ILE A 126 -18.16 -0.58 -9.57
CA ILE A 126 -19.49 -0.55 -8.95
C ILE A 126 -20.55 -0.93 -9.98
N PHE A 127 -20.48 -0.37 -11.20
CA PHE A 127 -21.42 -0.66 -12.27
C PHE A 127 -21.44 -2.15 -12.63
N ASP A 128 -20.25 -2.77 -12.74
CA ASP A 128 -20.09 -4.20 -13.01
C ASP A 128 -20.67 -5.05 -11.86
N LEU A 129 -20.32 -4.73 -10.61
CA LEU A 129 -20.90 -5.39 -9.44
C LEU A 129 -22.43 -5.23 -9.36
N GLU A 130 -22.96 -4.05 -9.64
CA GLU A 130 -24.40 -3.76 -9.62
C GLU A 130 -25.15 -4.54 -10.69
N ALA A 131 -24.61 -4.60 -11.91
CA ALA A 131 -25.22 -5.39 -12.98
C ALA A 131 -25.25 -6.89 -12.65
N TYR A 132 -24.19 -7.41 -12.02
CA TYR A 132 -24.19 -8.78 -11.48
C TYR A 132 -25.18 -8.96 -10.33
N LEU A 133 -25.27 -8.01 -9.39
CA LEU A 133 -26.28 -8.05 -8.32
C LEU A 133 -27.69 -8.08 -8.89
N ARG A 134 -28.04 -7.18 -9.82
CA ARG A 134 -29.37 -7.14 -10.43
C ARG A 134 -29.74 -8.43 -11.17
N SER A 135 -28.75 -9.09 -11.78
CA SER A 135 -28.98 -10.29 -12.59
C SER A 135 -29.09 -11.58 -11.77
N TYR A 136 -28.42 -11.66 -10.62
CA TYR A 136 -28.27 -12.92 -9.88
C TYR A 136 -28.70 -12.85 -8.40
N TRP A 137 -28.99 -11.67 -7.86
CA TRP A 137 -29.44 -11.55 -6.48
C TRP A 137 -30.82 -12.17 -6.30
N GLY A 138 -30.94 -13.09 -5.33
CA GLY A 138 -32.18 -13.81 -5.05
C GLY A 138 -32.48 -14.98 -5.99
N VAL A 139 -31.66 -15.20 -7.03
CA VAL A 139 -31.77 -16.36 -7.93
C VAL A 139 -30.99 -17.53 -7.33
N LYS A 140 -31.65 -18.67 -7.12
CA LYS A 140 -31.02 -19.88 -6.55
C LYS A 140 -30.08 -20.55 -7.55
N GLU A 141 -30.51 -20.62 -8.80
CA GLU A 141 -29.67 -21.02 -9.92
C GLU A 141 -28.55 -19.99 -10.06
N TYR A 142 -27.28 -20.42 -10.14
CA TYR A 142 -26.09 -19.56 -10.28
C TYR A 142 -25.58 -18.83 -9.02
N ALA A 143 -26.16 -19.03 -7.84
CA ALA A 143 -25.72 -18.34 -6.62
C ALA A 143 -24.23 -18.59 -6.28
N LEU A 144 -23.70 -19.79 -6.50
CA LEU A 144 -22.27 -20.10 -6.34
C LEU A 144 -21.35 -19.32 -7.30
N HIS A 145 -21.79 -19.09 -8.54
CA HIS A 145 -21.07 -18.22 -9.47
C HIS A 145 -21.09 -16.78 -8.97
N PHE A 146 -22.27 -16.28 -8.60
CA PHE A 146 -22.43 -14.94 -8.08
C PHE A 146 -21.49 -14.68 -6.89
N VAL A 147 -21.37 -15.63 -5.96
CA VAL A 147 -20.42 -15.55 -4.83
C VAL A 147 -18.96 -15.55 -5.32
N THR A 148 -18.62 -16.43 -6.25
CA THR A 148 -17.24 -16.55 -6.78
C THR A 148 -16.79 -15.26 -7.48
N TYR A 149 -17.68 -14.65 -8.27
CA TYR A 149 -17.43 -13.38 -8.94
C TYR A 149 -17.44 -12.20 -7.96
N THR A 150 -18.39 -12.14 -7.03
CA THR A 150 -18.47 -11.09 -6.00
C THR A 150 -17.19 -11.05 -5.18
N THR A 151 -16.71 -12.20 -4.73
CA THR A 151 -15.44 -12.30 -3.97
C THR A 151 -14.21 -11.98 -4.83
N PHE A 152 -14.29 -12.01 -6.15
CA PHE A 152 -13.24 -11.54 -7.06
C PHE A 152 -13.28 -10.00 -7.21
N ILE A 153 -14.44 -9.43 -7.57
CA ILE A 153 -14.55 -8.00 -7.85
C ILE A 153 -14.36 -7.16 -6.57
N VAL A 154 -14.87 -7.63 -5.43
CA VAL A 154 -14.70 -6.95 -4.13
C VAL A 154 -13.22 -6.85 -3.73
N GLN A 155 -12.40 -7.87 -4.05
CA GLN A 155 -10.95 -7.82 -3.85
C GLN A 155 -10.27 -6.81 -4.77
N LEU A 156 -10.72 -6.69 -6.02
CA LEU A 156 -10.19 -5.70 -6.94
C LEU A 156 -10.60 -4.27 -6.56
N MET A 157 -11.79 -4.09 -5.99
CA MET A 157 -12.31 -2.79 -5.57
C MET A 157 -11.59 -2.22 -4.34
N VAL A 158 -11.15 -3.06 -3.39
CA VAL A 158 -10.61 -2.55 -2.11
C VAL A 158 -9.45 -1.56 -2.30
N VAL A 159 -8.57 -1.82 -3.27
CA VAL A 159 -7.38 -1.00 -3.54
C VAL A 159 -7.73 0.38 -4.10
N PRO A 160 -8.43 0.52 -5.24
CA PRO A 160 -8.78 1.84 -5.77
C PRO A 160 -9.65 2.65 -4.79
N PHE A 161 -10.55 2.00 -4.04
CA PHE A 161 -11.31 2.68 -2.98
C PHE A 161 -10.42 3.18 -1.85
N TRP A 162 -9.43 2.41 -1.44
CA TRP A 162 -8.48 2.83 -0.43
C TRP A 162 -7.59 3.99 -0.94
N CYS A 163 -7.10 3.91 -2.18
CA CYS A 163 -6.39 5.01 -2.83
C CYS A 163 -7.24 6.29 -2.92
N LEU A 164 -8.52 6.16 -3.27
CA LEU A 164 -9.46 7.28 -3.32
C LEU A 164 -9.69 7.88 -1.92
N TYR A 165 -9.98 7.03 -0.93
CA TYR A 165 -10.19 7.44 0.46
C TYR A 165 -8.99 8.18 1.05
N THR A 166 -7.79 7.64 0.88
CA THR A 166 -6.56 8.27 1.39
C THR A 166 -6.32 9.63 0.74
N ARG A 167 -6.63 9.79 -0.54
CA ARG A 167 -6.54 11.09 -1.23
C ARG A 167 -7.57 12.09 -0.76
N MET A 168 -8.84 11.68 -0.67
CA MET A 168 -9.90 12.54 -0.15
C MET A 168 -9.56 13.00 1.26
N LYS A 169 -9.11 12.10 2.11
CA LYS A 169 -8.61 12.42 3.45
C LYS A 169 -7.46 13.42 3.39
N ASN A 170 -6.46 13.22 2.54
CA ASN A 170 -5.33 14.15 2.43
C ASN A 170 -5.76 15.56 1.95
N ILE A 171 -6.79 15.65 1.11
CA ILE A 171 -7.33 16.94 0.63
C ILE A 171 -8.13 17.63 1.74
N MET A 172 -9.06 16.91 2.36
CA MET A 172 -9.91 17.43 3.45
C MET A 172 -9.09 17.83 4.67
N THR A 173 -8.01 17.09 4.95
CA THR A 173 -7.10 17.42 6.05
C THR A 173 -6.08 18.46 5.55
N CYS A 174 -6.39 19.75 5.74
CA CYS A 174 -5.50 20.86 5.37
C CYS A 174 -4.17 20.90 6.16
N SER A 175 -4.02 20.08 7.20
CA SER A 175 -2.79 20.01 8.01
C SER A 175 -1.65 19.29 7.28
N ARG A 176 -0.57 20.03 7.00
CA ARG A 176 0.69 19.49 6.42
C ARG A 176 1.31 18.38 7.27
N SER A 177 1.15 18.44 8.59
CA SER A 177 1.69 17.44 9.52
C SER A 177 1.01 16.08 9.34
N GLN A 178 -0.32 16.07 9.17
CA GLN A 178 -1.11 14.85 9.07
C GLN A 178 -1.00 14.17 7.69
N ARG A 179 -0.78 14.95 6.61
CA ARG A 179 -0.52 14.42 5.27
C ARG A 179 0.74 13.55 5.19
N ARG A 180 1.77 13.87 5.98
CA ARG A 180 3.04 13.12 6.02
C ARG A 180 2.91 11.73 6.66
N VAL A 181 1.78 11.46 7.31
CA VAL A 181 1.54 10.23 8.07
C VAL A 181 0.69 9.23 7.27
N SER A 182 0.08 9.65 6.16
CA SER A 182 -0.65 8.73 5.27
C SER A 182 0.35 7.86 4.49
N THR A 183 0.27 6.54 4.70
CA THR A 183 1.12 5.51 4.07
C THR A 183 1.05 5.57 2.55
N MET A 184 -0.15 5.68 2.01
CA MET A 184 -0.40 5.82 0.56
C MET A 184 -0.15 7.25 0.04
N SER A 185 0.40 8.16 0.85
CA SER A 185 0.81 9.45 0.32
C SER A 185 2.11 9.30 -0.47
N ARG A 186 2.20 10.05 -1.58
CA ARG A 186 3.41 10.08 -2.39
C ARG A 186 4.64 10.52 -1.60
N ALA A 187 4.48 11.45 -0.66
CA ALA A 187 5.57 11.91 0.20
C ALA A 187 6.09 10.79 1.12
N PHE A 188 5.19 9.98 1.70
CA PHE A 188 5.57 8.83 2.50
C PHE A 188 6.30 7.79 1.66
N ILE A 189 5.75 7.42 0.51
CA ILE A 189 6.35 6.42 -0.40
C ILE A 189 7.74 6.90 -0.89
N ALA A 190 7.88 8.17 -1.26
CA ALA A 190 9.15 8.74 -1.68
C ALA A 190 10.19 8.71 -0.54
N CYS A 191 9.78 9.06 0.69
CA CYS A 191 10.62 8.94 1.87
C CYS A 191 11.11 7.49 2.08
N ARG A 192 10.22 6.51 1.93
CA ARG A 192 10.54 5.07 2.05
C ARG A 192 11.53 4.61 0.98
N ILE A 193 11.32 5.01 -0.27
CA ILE A 193 12.23 4.69 -1.38
C ILE A 193 13.62 5.29 -1.14
N ASN A 194 13.69 6.51 -0.60
CA ASN A 194 14.96 7.15 -0.26
C ASN A 194 15.71 6.40 0.85
N ILE A 195 15.01 5.83 1.83
CA ILE A 195 15.61 4.96 2.85
C ILE A 195 16.24 3.72 2.19
N ILE A 196 15.52 3.08 1.27
CA ILE A 196 16.03 1.90 0.52
C ILE A 196 17.28 2.28 -0.27
N ARG A 197 17.26 3.41 -0.97
CA ARG A 197 18.39 3.88 -1.79
C ARG A 197 19.65 4.15 -0.96
N ARG A 198 19.49 4.66 0.27
CA ARG A 198 20.62 4.88 1.20
C ARG A 198 21.25 3.57 1.66
N GLY A 199 20.50 2.48 1.70
CA GLY A 199 21.04 1.13 1.91
C GLY A 199 21.75 0.61 0.65
N ARG A 200 22.97 1.07 0.36
CA ARG A 200 23.73 0.79 -0.90
C ARG A 200 23.72 -0.69 -1.34
N SER A 201 23.76 -1.66 -0.42
CA SER A 201 23.72 -3.10 -0.74
C SER A 201 22.35 -3.61 -1.20
N GLU A 202 21.28 -2.87 -0.88
CA GLU A 202 19.89 -3.26 -1.07
C GLU A 202 19.19 -2.52 -2.21
N ALA A 203 19.91 -1.69 -2.97
CA ALA A 203 19.36 -0.99 -4.14
C ALA A 203 18.80 -1.95 -5.22
N LYS A 204 19.24 -3.22 -5.24
CA LYS A 204 18.69 -4.29 -6.10
C LYS A 204 17.19 -4.54 -5.87
N ILE A 205 16.65 -4.18 -4.70
CA ILE A 205 15.22 -4.28 -4.37
C ILE A 205 14.38 -3.36 -5.26
N LEU A 206 14.94 -2.23 -5.69
CA LEU A 206 14.29 -1.26 -6.59
C LEU A 206 14.42 -1.64 -8.07
N SER A 207 14.97 -2.82 -8.36
CA SER A 207 15.08 -3.31 -9.73
C SER A 207 13.72 -3.68 -10.33
N TRP A 208 13.69 -3.84 -11.64
CA TRP A 208 12.52 -4.29 -12.38
C TRP A 208 12.08 -5.70 -12.02
N PHE A 209 12.99 -6.56 -11.55
CA PHE A 209 12.69 -7.98 -11.37
C PHE A 209 11.61 -8.21 -10.30
N PRO A 210 11.73 -7.70 -9.04
CA PRO A 210 10.65 -7.82 -8.06
C PRO A 210 9.33 -7.20 -8.50
N PHE A 211 9.40 -6.07 -9.22
CA PHE A 211 8.22 -5.41 -9.77
C PHE A 211 7.49 -6.31 -10.77
N LEU A 212 8.22 -6.86 -11.74
CA LEU A 212 7.67 -7.75 -12.75
C LEU A 212 7.12 -9.03 -12.11
N CYS A 213 7.81 -9.63 -11.14
CA CYS A 213 7.30 -10.83 -10.46
C CYS A 213 5.97 -10.58 -9.72
N ILE A 214 5.85 -9.45 -9.01
CA ILE A 214 4.64 -9.11 -8.26
C ILE A 214 3.49 -8.69 -9.19
N LEU A 215 3.80 -8.03 -10.32
CA LEU A 215 2.80 -7.56 -11.28
C LEU A 215 2.36 -8.62 -12.29
N ALA A 216 3.27 -9.53 -12.67
CA ALA A 216 3.02 -10.52 -13.71
C ALA A 216 1.85 -11.42 -13.35
N TRP A 217 1.81 -11.96 -12.13
CA TRP A 217 0.76 -12.91 -11.75
C TRP A 217 -0.66 -12.28 -11.79
N PRO A 218 -0.94 -11.14 -11.13
CA PRO A 218 -2.22 -10.46 -11.27
C PRO A 218 -2.57 -10.14 -12.72
N THR A 219 -1.61 -9.62 -13.50
CA THR A 219 -1.85 -9.24 -14.90
C THR A 219 -2.19 -10.45 -15.76
N MET A 220 -1.44 -11.55 -15.60
CA MET A 220 -1.72 -12.82 -16.28
C MET A 220 -3.10 -13.36 -15.91
N THR A 221 -3.54 -13.18 -14.67
CA THR A 221 -4.89 -13.56 -14.23
C THR A 221 -5.97 -12.73 -14.91
N GLY A 222 -5.77 -11.41 -15.03
CA GLY A 222 -6.66 -10.53 -15.78
C GLY A 222 -6.73 -10.90 -17.27
N CYS A 223 -5.57 -11.15 -17.90
CA CYS A 223 -5.48 -11.60 -19.28
C CYS A 223 -6.12 -12.98 -19.49
N PHE A 224 -5.97 -13.90 -18.53
CA PHE A 224 -6.56 -15.23 -18.62
C PHE A 224 -8.09 -15.18 -18.57
N ARG A 225 -8.69 -14.26 -17.81
CA ARG A 225 -10.13 -14.02 -17.85
C ARG A 225 -10.59 -13.58 -19.24
N ILE A 226 -9.90 -12.61 -19.83
CA ILE A 226 -10.18 -12.13 -21.20
C ILE A 226 -10.09 -13.31 -22.18
N LEU A 227 -9.00 -14.09 -22.13
CA LEU A 227 -8.81 -15.24 -23.00
C LEU A 227 -9.94 -16.27 -22.84
N TYR A 228 -10.34 -16.55 -21.60
CA TYR A 228 -11.44 -17.46 -21.31
C TYR A 228 -12.77 -16.96 -21.92
N ASP A 229 -13.13 -15.70 -21.68
CA ASP A 229 -14.39 -15.14 -22.14
C ASP A 229 -14.47 -15.02 -23.67
N TYR A 230 -13.37 -14.74 -24.38
CA TYR A 230 -13.36 -14.61 -25.85
C TYR A 230 -13.27 -15.95 -26.61
N PHE A 231 -12.46 -16.90 -26.12
CA PHE A 231 -12.13 -18.11 -26.88
C PHE A 231 -12.85 -19.36 -26.39
N LEU A 232 -13.20 -19.43 -25.10
CA LEU A 232 -13.68 -20.66 -24.47
C LEU A 232 -15.16 -20.60 -24.10
N ARG A 233 -15.79 -19.43 -24.24
CA ARG A 233 -17.19 -19.23 -23.91
C ARG A 233 -18.10 -19.67 -25.07
N VAL A 234 -18.98 -20.64 -24.78
CA VAL A 234 -19.88 -21.27 -25.76
C VAL A 234 -20.93 -20.29 -26.31
N CYS A 235 -21.31 -19.27 -25.54
CA CYS A 235 -22.27 -18.25 -25.94
C CYS A 235 -21.65 -16.86 -26.01
N LYS A 236 -21.37 -16.41 -27.24
CA LYS A 236 -20.98 -15.04 -27.55
C LYS A 236 -22.22 -14.17 -27.64
N SER A 237 -22.54 -13.46 -26.56
CA SER A 237 -23.40 -12.30 -26.65
C SER A 237 -22.55 -11.11 -26.21
N GLU A 238 -22.21 -10.28 -27.20
CA GLU A 238 -21.53 -9.00 -27.00
C GLU A 238 -22.48 -8.05 -26.28
N SER A 239 -22.46 -8.12 -24.95
CA SER A 239 -23.07 -7.09 -24.11
C SER A 239 -22.00 -6.08 -23.74
N ILE A 240 -22.34 -4.78 -23.78
CA ILE A 240 -21.47 -3.69 -23.30
C ILE A 240 -20.98 -3.99 -21.88
N HIS A 241 -21.83 -4.61 -21.05
CA HIS A 241 -21.49 -5.05 -19.71
C HIS A 241 -20.32 -6.07 -19.68
N GLY A 242 -20.32 -7.05 -20.59
CA GLY A 242 -19.23 -8.05 -20.67
C GLY A 242 -17.89 -7.41 -20.98
N GLU A 243 -17.86 -6.48 -21.94
CA GLU A 243 -16.66 -5.72 -22.29
C GLU A 243 -16.15 -4.87 -21.13
N VAL A 244 -17.06 -4.18 -20.43
CA VAL A 244 -16.71 -3.42 -19.21
C VAL A 244 -16.10 -4.34 -18.15
N GLY A 245 -16.66 -5.53 -17.94
CA GLY A 245 -16.13 -6.51 -16.99
C GLY A 245 -14.72 -7.02 -17.34
N HIS A 246 -14.41 -7.17 -18.63
CA HIS A 246 -13.07 -7.55 -19.10
C HIS A 246 -12.03 -6.48 -18.74
N TRP A 247 -12.31 -5.23 -19.11
CA TRP A 247 -11.40 -4.11 -18.83
C TRP A 247 -11.26 -3.83 -17.35
N ASN A 248 -12.35 -3.94 -16.57
CA ASN A 248 -12.32 -3.82 -15.11
C ASN A 248 -11.46 -4.88 -14.47
N SER A 249 -11.58 -6.13 -14.91
CA SER A 249 -10.76 -7.23 -14.41
C SER A 249 -9.27 -6.97 -14.67
N LEU A 250 -8.91 -6.58 -15.90
CA LEU A 250 -7.52 -6.32 -16.26
C LEU A 250 -6.95 -5.11 -15.51
N LEU A 251 -7.66 -3.98 -15.57
CA LEU A 251 -7.24 -2.74 -14.92
C LEU A 251 -7.14 -2.91 -13.40
N GLY A 252 -8.16 -3.52 -12.79
CA GLY A 252 -8.17 -3.81 -11.36
C GLY A 252 -7.02 -4.72 -10.95
N SER A 253 -6.70 -5.75 -11.76
CA SER A 253 -5.58 -6.65 -11.49
C SER A 253 -4.23 -5.94 -11.56
N ILE A 254 -4.05 -5.01 -12.52
CA ILE A 254 -2.85 -4.18 -12.62
C ILE A 254 -2.72 -3.25 -11.40
N ILE A 255 -3.80 -2.54 -11.05
CA ILE A 255 -3.85 -1.66 -9.87
C ILE A 255 -3.51 -2.45 -8.59
N TYR A 256 -4.08 -3.65 -8.44
CA TYR A 256 -3.83 -4.54 -7.31
C TYR A 256 -2.37 -4.99 -7.23
N GLY A 257 -1.77 -5.39 -8.36
CA GLY A 257 -0.35 -5.75 -8.44
C GLY A 257 0.57 -4.57 -8.11
N CYS A 258 0.28 -3.38 -8.63
CA CYS A 258 1.01 -2.16 -8.29
C CYS A 258 0.91 -1.82 -6.80
N PHE A 259 -0.27 -1.98 -6.19
CA PHE A 259 -0.46 -1.80 -4.76
C PHE A 259 0.38 -2.79 -3.93
N CYS A 260 0.34 -4.08 -4.27
CA CYS A 260 1.16 -5.09 -3.60
C CYS A 260 2.66 -4.79 -3.73
N TYR A 261 3.10 -4.25 -4.87
CA TYR A 261 4.48 -3.82 -5.05
C TYR A 261 4.86 -2.63 -4.15
N ILE A 262 3.98 -1.63 -3.97
CA ILE A 262 4.23 -0.52 -3.03
C ILE A 262 4.33 -1.05 -1.59
N ILE A 263 3.43 -1.94 -1.19
CA ILE A 263 3.49 -2.58 0.14
C ILE A 263 4.80 -3.34 0.33
N TYR A 264 5.27 -4.05 -0.70
CA TYR A 264 6.58 -4.70 -0.68
C TYR A 264 7.73 -3.71 -0.47
N LEU A 265 7.71 -2.56 -1.16
CA LEU A 265 8.72 -1.51 -0.97
C LEU A 265 8.66 -0.92 0.44
N GLU A 266 7.47 -0.63 0.96
CA GLU A 266 7.31 -0.13 2.32
C GLU A 266 7.86 -1.12 3.34
N ARG A 267 7.52 -2.41 3.22
CA ARG A 267 8.07 -3.48 4.06
C ARG A 267 9.60 -3.47 4.07
N ARG A 268 10.22 -3.53 2.89
CA ARG A 268 11.68 -3.54 2.75
C ARG A 268 12.32 -2.26 3.30
N SER A 269 11.67 -1.12 3.13
CA SER A 269 12.14 0.14 3.74
C SER A 269 12.16 0.07 5.26
N PHE A 270 11.14 -0.53 5.90
CA PHE A 270 11.09 -0.69 7.35
C PHE A 270 12.13 -1.69 7.86
N GLU A 271 12.40 -2.77 7.13
CA GLU A 271 13.49 -3.72 7.46
C GLU A 271 14.86 -3.02 7.46
N ILE A 272 15.13 -2.23 6.41
CA ILE A 272 16.38 -1.46 6.30
C ILE A 272 16.48 -0.42 7.41
N GLU A 273 15.40 0.31 7.69
CA GLU A 273 15.39 1.34 8.74
C GLU A 273 15.59 0.73 10.13
N ALA A 274 14.98 -0.42 10.41
CA ALA A 274 15.19 -1.15 11.65
C ALA A 274 16.68 -1.50 11.85
N HIS A 275 17.33 -2.03 10.82
CA HIS A 275 18.76 -2.34 10.85
C HIS A 275 19.64 -1.09 11.05
N GLN A 276 19.27 0.03 10.40
CA GLN A 276 19.97 1.31 10.58
C GLN A 276 19.81 1.87 12.00
N ILE A 277 18.62 1.73 12.59
CA ILE A 277 18.36 2.14 13.99
C ILE A 277 19.19 1.30 14.95
N PHE A 278 19.25 -0.01 14.74
CA PHE A 278 20.06 -0.90 15.55
C PHE A 278 21.56 -0.54 15.49
N ARG A 279 22.11 -0.34 14.29
CA ARG A 279 23.50 0.13 14.11
C ARG A 279 23.74 1.48 14.78
N TYR A 280 22.83 2.42 14.61
CA TYR A 280 22.92 3.73 15.27
C TYR A 280 22.90 3.60 16.80
N ALA A 281 22.07 2.72 17.36
CA ALA A 281 22.04 2.45 18.79
C ALA A 281 23.36 1.84 19.31
N MET A 282 24.02 0.99 18.51
CA MET A 282 25.35 0.47 18.82
C MET A 282 26.42 1.58 18.82
N GLU A 283 26.42 2.43 17.80
CA GLU A 283 27.39 3.53 17.64
C GLU A 283 27.24 4.61 18.72
N GLN A 284 26.02 4.84 19.23
CA GLN A 284 25.75 5.84 20.27
C GLN A 284 25.96 5.32 21.71
N ALA A 285 26.12 4.01 21.90
CA ALA A 285 26.32 3.41 23.22
C ALA A 285 27.52 4.00 24.01
N PRO A 286 28.65 4.37 23.38
CA PRO A 286 29.79 5.00 24.06
C PRO A 286 29.56 6.46 24.50
N TYR A 287 28.61 7.19 23.90
CA TYR A 287 28.40 8.64 24.09
C TYR A 287 27.19 9.01 24.98
N PRO A 288 26.75 8.09 25.85
CA PRO A 288 25.43 8.03 26.52
C PRO A 288 24.21 8.77 25.91
N ASN A 289 24.10 8.94 24.59
CA ASN A 289 23.01 9.69 23.95
C ASN A 289 21.73 8.87 23.83
N VAL A 290 21.15 8.47 24.97
CA VAL A 290 19.94 7.65 25.05
C VAL A 290 18.78 8.33 24.32
N ASP A 291 18.53 9.61 24.58
CA ASP A 291 17.35 10.33 24.06
C ASP A 291 17.31 10.41 22.54
N ALA A 292 18.47 10.58 21.88
CA ALA A 292 18.57 10.59 20.43
C ALA A 292 18.12 9.24 19.83
N VAL A 293 18.53 8.14 20.45
CA VAL A 293 18.17 6.77 20.04
C VAL A 293 16.70 6.49 20.33
N LEU A 294 16.20 6.86 21.51
CA LEU A 294 14.78 6.71 21.86
C LEU A 294 13.87 7.51 20.93
N SER A 295 14.26 8.74 20.57
CA SER A 295 13.54 9.59 19.62
C SER A 295 13.45 8.94 18.23
N ARG A 296 14.56 8.36 17.74
CA ARG A 296 14.58 7.65 16.46
C ARG A 296 13.70 6.40 16.48
N ILE A 297 13.79 5.58 17.54
CA ILE A 297 12.91 4.42 17.75
C ILE A 297 11.44 4.86 17.81
N ARG A 298 11.14 5.98 18.49
CA ARG A 298 9.79 6.54 18.57
C ARG A 298 9.24 6.88 17.19
N HIS A 299 10.00 7.63 16.39
CA HIS A 299 9.56 8.04 15.05
C HIS A 299 9.26 6.85 14.15
N PHE A 300 10.18 5.87 14.12
CA PHE A 300 10.00 4.60 13.43
C PHE A 300 8.74 3.87 13.90
N SER A 301 8.56 3.74 15.22
CA SER A 301 7.43 3.02 15.80
C SER A 301 6.07 3.62 15.42
N ILE A 302 5.95 4.95 15.42
CA ILE A 302 4.68 5.63 15.07
C ILE A 302 4.30 5.33 13.61
N GLN A 303 5.25 5.46 12.69
CA GLN A 303 4.99 5.20 11.27
C GLN A 303 4.72 3.72 11.01
N TYR A 304 5.48 2.84 11.65
CA TYR A 304 5.29 1.39 11.56
C TYR A 304 3.93 0.97 12.11
N LYS A 305 3.46 1.57 13.22
CA LYS A 305 2.14 1.30 13.81
C LYS A 305 1.00 1.52 12.82
N ILE A 306 1.06 2.67 12.15
CA ILE A 306 -0.01 3.11 11.26
C ILE A 306 -0.07 2.21 10.03
N LEU A 307 1.10 1.90 9.45
CA LEU A 307 1.18 0.97 8.34
C LEU A 307 0.66 -0.42 8.73
N ARG A 308 1.14 -0.95 9.85
CA ARG A 308 0.77 -2.29 10.32
C ARG A 308 -0.73 -2.41 10.60
N GLN A 309 -1.34 -1.41 11.23
CA GLN A 309 -2.78 -1.43 11.50
C GLN A 309 -3.60 -1.49 10.19
N GLN A 310 -3.20 -0.70 9.20
CA GLN A 310 -3.86 -0.65 7.91
C GLN A 310 -3.69 -1.95 7.11
N ILE A 311 -2.46 -2.46 7.04
CA ILE A 311 -2.17 -3.75 6.40
C ILE A 311 -2.89 -4.89 7.12
N GLY A 312 -2.94 -4.87 8.45
CA GLY A 312 -3.66 -5.88 9.23
C GLY A 312 -5.15 -5.91 8.90
N ALA A 313 -5.79 -4.74 8.81
CA ALA A 313 -7.19 -4.63 8.40
C ALA A 313 -7.42 -5.12 6.96
N TRP A 314 -6.55 -4.73 6.04
CA TRP A 314 -6.60 -5.20 4.65
C TRP A 314 -6.40 -6.70 4.53
N MET A 315 -5.39 -7.27 5.20
CA MET A 315 -5.15 -8.71 5.19
C MET A 315 -6.29 -9.50 5.81
N ALA A 316 -6.91 -9.00 6.89
CA ALA A 316 -8.09 -9.62 7.46
C ALA A 316 -9.22 -9.69 6.43
N PHE A 317 -9.53 -8.56 5.78
CA PHE A 317 -10.50 -8.50 4.68
C PHE A 317 -10.14 -9.47 3.55
N THR A 318 -8.89 -9.45 3.08
CA THR A 318 -8.42 -10.29 1.99
C THR A 318 -8.57 -11.78 2.32
N ILE A 319 -8.30 -12.18 3.56
CA ILE A 319 -8.47 -13.55 4.03
C ILE A 319 -9.95 -13.94 4.09
N VAL A 320 -10.84 -13.12 4.68
CA VAL A 320 -12.30 -13.40 4.70
C VAL A 320 -12.80 -13.67 3.29
N VAL A 321 -12.56 -12.72 2.39
CA VAL A 321 -13.15 -12.72 1.05
C VAL A 321 -12.55 -13.85 0.21
N SER A 322 -11.25 -14.11 0.33
CA SER A 322 -10.61 -15.23 -0.39
C SER A 322 -11.06 -16.58 0.15
N THR A 323 -11.18 -16.75 1.46
CA THR A 323 -11.69 -17.99 2.07
C THR A 323 -13.15 -18.22 1.70
N TRP A 324 -13.98 -17.19 1.73
CA TRP A 324 -15.37 -17.27 1.27
C TRP A 324 -15.44 -17.70 -0.20
N GLY A 325 -14.69 -17.04 -1.09
CA GLY A 325 -14.66 -17.39 -2.51
C GLY A 325 -14.13 -18.79 -2.78
N LEU A 326 -13.07 -19.21 -2.08
CA LEU A 326 -12.46 -20.53 -2.26
C LEU A 326 -13.38 -21.65 -1.76
N THR A 327 -13.98 -21.49 -0.59
CA THR A 327 -14.90 -22.50 -0.02
C THR A 327 -16.15 -22.67 -0.87
N SER A 328 -16.73 -21.57 -1.35
CA SER A 328 -17.83 -21.63 -2.33
C SER A 328 -17.41 -22.31 -3.62
N HIS A 329 -16.22 -22.01 -4.16
CA HIS A 329 -15.73 -22.65 -5.38
C HIS A 329 -15.46 -24.15 -5.22
N ILE A 330 -14.86 -24.58 -4.11
CA ILE A 330 -14.64 -26.00 -3.81
C ILE A 330 -15.99 -26.73 -3.69
N THR A 331 -16.96 -26.12 -3.02
CA THR A 331 -18.30 -26.71 -2.88
C THR A 331 -19.00 -26.85 -4.23
N TRP A 332 -18.90 -25.81 -5.08
CA TRP A 332 -19.43 -25.87 -6.44
C TRP A 332 -18.78 -26.98 -7.26
N ASN A 333 -17.46 -27.11 -7.19
CA ASN A 333 -16.74 -28.19 -7.88
C ASN A 333 -17.21 -29.57 -7.42
N TYR A 334 -17.34 -29.78 -6.11
CA TYR A 334 -17.86 -31.04 -5.58
C TYR A 334 -19.25 -31.36 -6.13
N LEU A 335 -20.16 -30.37 -6.13
CA LEU A 335 -21.53 -30.54 -6.63
C LEU A 335 -21.56 -30.83 -8.13
N VAL A 336 -20.79 -30.10 -8.94
CA VAL A 336 -20.73 -30.28 -10.40
C VAL A 336 -20.14 -31.64 -10.78
N PHE A 337 -19.02 -32.03 -10.18
CA PHE A 337 -18.39 -33.33 -10.49
C PHE A 337 -19.13 -34.53 -9.87
N SER A 338 -20.09 -34.30 -8.96
CA SER A 338 -20.97 -35.35 -8.45
C SER A 338 -22.10 -35.73 -9.41
N GLN A 339 -22.36 -34.91 -10.43
CA GLN A 339 -23.36 -35.20 -11.46
C GLN A 339 -22.81 -36.23 -12.45
N LYS A 340 -23.57 -37.32 -12.66
CA LYS A 340 -23.29 -38.30 -13.71
C LYS A 340 -23.80 -37.72 -15.03
N ASP A 341 -23.03 -37.90 -16.11
CA ASP A 341 -23.38 -37.55 -17.50
C ASP A 341 -23.13 -36.09 -17.96
N LEU A 342 -21.89 -35.61 -17.78
CA LEU A 342 -21.41 -34.36 -18.39
C LEU A 342 -20.88 -34.60 -19.81
N SER A 343 -21.31 -33.79 -20.77
CA SER A 343 -20.75 -33.80 -22.14
C SER A 343 -19.29 -33.33 -22.15
N PRO A 344 -18.45 -33.82 -23.08
CA PRO A 344 -17.01 -33.50 -23.13
C PRO A 344 -16.72 -32.00 -23.34
N ASP A 345 -17.58 -31.28 -24.07
CA ASP A 345 -17.43 -29.83 -24.31
C ASP A 345 -17.74 -29.00 -23.07
N VAL A 346 -18.76 -29.41 -22.30
CA VAL A 346 -19.08 -28.80 -21.00
C VAL A 346 -17.95 -29.07 -20.00
N LEU A 347 -17.42 -30.31 -19.99
CA LEU A 347 -16.30 -30.69 -19.13
C LEU A 347 -15.05 -29.83 -19.40
N ARG A 348 -14.70 -29.60 -20.68
CA ARG A 348 -13.60 -28.70 -21.08
C ARG A 348 -13.80 -27.29 -20.53
N THR A 349 -15.00 -26.74 -20.70
CA THR A 349 -15.35 -25.38 -20.24
C THR A 349 -15.22 -25.26 -18.72
N ILE A 350 -15.67 -26.28 -17.98
CA ILE A 350 -15.54 -26.35 -16.51
C ILE A 350 -14.08 -26.40 -16.08
N TYR A 351 -13.22 -27.18 -16.73
CA TYR A 351 -11.79 -27.23 -16.38
C TYR A 351 -11.10 -25.87 -16.52
N PHE A 352 -11.35 -25.16 -17.62
CA PHE A 352 -10.77 -23.83 -17.81
C PHE A 352 -11.35 -22.80 -16.83
N LEU A 353 -12.65 -22.86 -16.54
CA LEU A 353 -13.27 -22.01 -15.51
C LEU A 353 -12.65 -22.27 -14.13
N ASN A 354 -12.42 -23.53 -13.77
CA ASN A 354 -11.77 -23.92 -12.54
C ASN A 354 -10.34 -23.41 -12.45
N ALA A 355 -9.58 -23.55 -13.54
CA ALA A 355 -8.23 -23.00 -13.61
C ALA A 355 -8.25 -21.48 -13.42
N LEU A 356 -9.20 -20.78 -14.05
CA LEU A 356 -9.34 -19.33 -13.95
C LEU A 356 -9.67 -18.89 -12.52
N VAL A 357 -10.73 -19.44 -11.93
CA VAL A 357 -11.16 -19.09 -10.57
C VAL A 357 -10.09 -19.45 -9.55
N THR A 358 -9.48 -20.63 -9.67
CA THR A 358 -8.40 -21.06 -8.77
C THR A 358 -7.21 -20.10 -8.85
N THR A 359 -6.78 -19.74 -10.06
CA THR A 359 -5.69 -18.77 -10.26
C THR A 359 -6.03 -17.42 -9.65
N GLN A 360 -7.27 -16.93 -9.81
CA GLN A 360 -7.74 -15.70 -9.18
C GLN A 360 -7.66 -15.74 -7.66
N LYS A 361 -8.21 -16.79 -7.02
CA LYS A 361 -8.20 -16.90 -5.55
C LYS A 361 -6.79 -17.07 -5.00
N ILE A 362 -5.95 -17.87 -5.65
CA ILE A 362 -4.54 -18.03 -5.25
C ILE A 362 -3.80 -16.71 -5.37
N THR A 363 -4.02 -15.93 -6.43
CA THR A 363 -3.39 -14.60 -6.61
C THR A 363 -3.68 -13.67 -5.43
N PHE A 364 -4.94 -13.61 -4.98
CA PHE A 364 -5.34 -12.74 -3.85
C PHE A 364 -4.79 -13.20 -2.50
N ILE A 365 -4.37 -14.44 -2.35
CA ILE A 365 -3.74 -14.93 -1.12
C ILE A 365 -2.21 -14.82 -1.21
N ALA A 366 -1.63 -15.36 -2.28
CA ALA A 366 -0.19 -15.53 -2.44
C ALA A 366 0.53 -14.20 -2.66
N VAL A 367 0.00 -13.31 -3.50
CA VAL A 367 0.68 -12.04 -3.84
C VAL A 367 0.79 -11.12 -2.62
N PRO A 368 -0.28 -10.87 -1.83
CA PRO A 368 -0.17 -10.13 -0.57
C PRO A 368 0.76 -10.79 0.44
N TYR A 369 0.67 -12.11 0.58
CA TYR A 369 1.52 -12.85 1.50
C TYR A 369 3.01 -12.67 1.17
N PHE A 370 3.36 -12.74 -0.12
CA PHE A 370 4.72 -12.49 -0.58
C PHE A 370 5.15 -11.03 -0.40
N ALA A 371 4.29 -10.08 -0.76
CA ALA A 371 4.56 -8.65 -0.59
C ALA A 371 4.87 -8.29 0.87
N LEU A 372 4.12 -8.88 1.80
CA LEU A 372 4.25 -8.68 3.24
C LEU A 372 5.31 -9.55 3.91
N GLY A 373 5.81 -10.59 3.26
CA GLY A 373 6.70 -11.57 3.91
C GLY A 373 6.00 -12.40 4.99
N GLY A 374 4.68 -12.58 4.90
CA GLY A 374 3.87 -13.31 5.88
C GLY A 374 2.44 -12.78 6.01
N LEU A 375 1.71 -13.23 7.03
CA LEU A 375 0.36 -12.74 7.36
C LEU A 375 0.34 -11.35 7.99
N ASN A 376 1.46 -10.94 8.60
CA ASN A 376 1.62 -9.67 9.28
C ASN A 376 3.09 -9.23 9.21
N MET A 377 3.32 -7.92 9.30
CA MET A 377 4.65 -7.30 9.34
C MET A 377 5.36 -7.42 10.69
N ASP A 378 4.77 -8.09 11.69
CA ASP A 378 5.29 -8.23 13.06
C ASP A 378 6.77 -8.62 13.14
N HIS A 379 7.20 -9.46 12.21
CA HIS A 379 8.56 -9.99 12.17
C HIS A 379 9.60 -8.86 12.20
N ILE A 380 9.36 -7.73 11.52
CA ILE A 380 10.29 -6.59 11.51
C ILE A 380 10.52 -6.03 12.91
N TRP A 381 9.45 -5.82 13.68
CA TRP A 381 9.55 -5.32 15.05
C TRP A 381 10.16 -6.36 15.98
N ARG A 382 9.85 -7.64 15.78
CA ARG A 382 10.44 -8.74 16.55
C ARG A 382 11.95 -8.81 16.35
N TYR A 383 12.44 -8.74 15.10
CA TYR A 383 13.87 -8.73 14.80
C TYR A 383 14.58 -7.53 15.45
N LEU A 384 14.05 -6.31 15.28
CA LEU A 384 14.64 -5.12 15.94
C LEU A 384 14.72 -5.28 17.46
N LYS A 385 13.66 -5.81 18.06
CA LYS A 385 13.62 -6.07 19.51
C LYS A 385 14.65 -7.13 19.92
N GLU A 386 14.71 -8.24 19.19
CA GLU A 386 15.65 -9.33 19.44
C GLU A 386 17.09 -8.82 19.37
N ASP A 387 17.44 -8.10 18.29
CA ASP A 387 18.76 -7.49 18.09
C ASP A 387 19.14 -6.56 19.25
N ILE A 388 18.25 -5.63 19.63
CA ILE A 388 18.47 -4.71 20.75
C ILE A 388 18.60 -5.47 22.08
N THR A 389 17.85 -6.54 22.29
CA THR A 389 17.91 -7.31 23.54
C THR A 389 19.15 -8.19 23.66
N HIS A 390 19.69 -8.66 22.53
CA HIS A 390 20.93 -9.45 22.49
C HIS A 390 22.18 -8.61 22.71
N CYS A 391 22.16 -7.32 22.37
CA CYS A 391 23.23 -6.38 22.69
C CYS A 391 23.19 -5.96 24.17
N ARG A 392 23.83 -6.76 25.02
CA ARG A 392 24.08 -6.46 26.43
C ARG A 392 25.56 -6.45 26.72
N GLU A 393 26.25 -5.42 26.23
CA GLU A 393 27.61 -5.18 26.67
C GLU A 393 27.62 -4.72 28.13
N HIS A 394 28.38 -5.43 28.97
CA HIS A 394 28.54 -5.10 30.40
C HIS A 394 29.02 -3.65 30.61
N LYS A 395 29.81 -3.13 29.67
CA LYS A 395 30.37 -1.76 29.70
C LYS A 395 29.29 -0.67 29.61
N TYR A 396 28.18 -0.90 28.92
CA TYR A 396 27.11 0.10 28.69
C TYR A 396 25.76 -0.36 29.25
N LYS A 397 25.76 -1.10 30.37
CA LYS A 397 24.56 -1.73 30.95
C LYS A 397 23.42 -0.75 31.24
N LYS A 398 23.72 0.47 31.71
CA LYS A 398 22.69 1.51 32.01
C LYS A 398 21.99 2.00 30.74
N TYR A 399 22.77 2.27 29.68
CA TYR A 399 22.28 2.68 28.36
C TYR A 399 21.34 1.61 27.76
N TRP A 400 21.84 0.37 27.64
CA TRP A 400 21.05 -0.73 27.07
C TRP A 400 19.81 -1.06 27.91
N LYS A 401 19.87 -0.92 29.24
CA LYS A 401 18.69 -1.10 30.11
C LYS A 401 17.60 -0.08 29.77
N ALA A 402 17.94 1.19 29.57
CA ALA A 402 16.97 2.23 29.22
C ALA A 402 16.32 1.95 27.85
N VAL A 403 17.14 1.65 26.83
CA VAL A 403 16.66 1.32 25.48
C VAL A 403 15.76 0.08 25.49
N ILE A 404 16.16 -1.00 26.19
CA ILE A 404 15.38 -2.24 26.28
C ILE A 404 14.05 -2.02 27.00
N ILE A 405 14.01 -1.24 28.09
CA ILE A 405 12.76 -0.92 28.78
C ILE A 405 11.82 -0.19 27.83
N TYR A 406 12.33 0.83 27.13
CA TYR A 406 11.53 1.61 26.19
C TYR A 406 10.97 0.76 25.04
N VAL A 407 11.79 -0.10 24.42
CA VAL A 407 11.34 -1.02 23.37
C VAL A 407 10.30 -2.01 23.88
N LYS A 408 10.44 -2.50 25.13
CA LYS A 408 9.44 -3.37 25.77
C LYS A 408 8.12 -2.65 26.04
N ASP A 409 8.15 -1.40 26.46
CA ASP A 409 6.94 -0.62 26.74
C ASP A 409 6.18 -0.31 25.46
N ILE A 410 6.90 0.06 24.39
CA ILE A 410 6.31 0.21 23.06
C ILE A 410 5.73 -1.12 22.55
N ASN A 411 6.39 -2.25 22.79
CA ASN A 411 5.92 -3.56 22.35
C ASN A 411 4.54 -3.93 22.93
N LYS A 412 4.22 -3.51 24.16
CA LYS A 412 2.89 -3.71 24.75
C LYS A 412 1.79 -2.99 23.97
N MET A 413 2.10 -1.87 23.32
CA MET A 413 1.19 -1.16 22.43
C MET A 413 1.04 -1.82 21.05
N PHE A 414 1.89 -2.80 20.75
CA PHE A 414 1.99 -3.48 19.47
C PHE A 414 1.54 -4.95 19.49
N SER A 415 1.16 -5.52 20.63
CA SER A 415 0.57 -6.87 20.63
C SER A 415 -0.87 -6.80 20.08
N GLY A 416 -1.00 -6.82 18.76
CA GLY A 416 -2.27 -6.95 18.05
C GLY A 416 -2.58 -8.42 17.76
N ASN A 417 -3.75 -8.86 18.18
CA ASN A 417 -4.16 -10.26 18.15
C ASN A 417 -4.41 -10.77 16.71
N MET A 418 -3.77 -11.89 16.33
CA MET A 418 -4.12 -12.66 15.11
C MET A 418 -5.56 -13.19 15.12
N THR A 419 -6.28 -13.05 16.24
CA THR A 419 -7.68 -13.42 16.42
C THR A 419 -8.60 -12.84 15.35
N SER A 420 -8.34 -11.63 14.84
CA SER A 420 -9.15 -11.04 13.77
C SER A 420 -9.10 -11.88 12.49
N SER A 421 -7.93 -12.39 12.10
CA SER A 421 -7.76 -13.23 10.92
C SER A 421 -8.39 -14.62 11.12
N LEU A 422 -8.33 -15.18 12.32
CA LEU A 422 -8.95 -16.47 12.64
C LEU A 422 -10.49 -16.39 12.64
N ILE A 423 -11.06 -15.37 13.29
CA ILE A 423 -12.51 -15.09 13.26
C ILE A 423 -12.96 -14.85 11.81
N SER A 424 -12.17 -14.10 11.07
CA SER A 424 -12.39 -13.82 9.65
C SER A 424 -12.44 -15.07 8.78
N THR A 425 -11.49 -16.00 8.95
CA THR A 425 -11.50 -17.28 8.24
C THR A 425 -12.72 -18.10 8.62
N GLY A 426 -13.07 -18.17 9.92
CA GLY A 426 -14.27 -18.88 10.39
C GLY A 426 -15.55 -18.31 9.78
N LEU A 427 -15.67 -16.98 9.69
CA LEU A 427 -16.79 -16.31 9.03
C LEU A 427 -16.85 -16.63 7.53
N GLY A 428 -15.71 -16.60 6.84
CA GLY A 428 -15.62 -16.94 5.42
C GLY A 428 -16.07 -18.39 5.14
N ILE A 429 -15.64 -19.35 5.98
CA ILE A 429 -16.06 -20.75 5.90
C ILE A 429 -17.56 -20.90 6.16
N TYR A 430 -18.07 -20.25 7.21
CA TYR A 430 -19.49 -20.29 7.56
C TYR A 430 -20.38 -19.78 6.42
N LEU A 431 -20.00 -18.65 5.81
CA LEU A 431 -20.70 -18.08 4.66
C LEU A 431 -20.66 -19.04 3.46
N GLY A 432 -19.49 -19.62 3.16
CA GLY A 432 -19.34 -20.57 2.06
C GLY A 432 -20.18 -21.84 2.21
N LEU A 433 -20.30 -22.37 3.44
CA LEU A 433 -21.01 -23.63 3.72
C LEU A 433 -22.53 -23.47 3.86
N ASN A 434 -23.03 -22.33 4.37
CA ASN A 434 -24.48 -22.16 4.55
C ASN A 434 -25.18 -21.66 3.28
N LEU A 435 -24.48 -20.95 2.41
CA LEU A 435 -25.04 -20.55 1.12
C LEU A 435 -25.32 -21.75 0.21
N THR A 436 -24.67 -22.90 0.41
CA THR A 436 -24.64 -24.03 -0.52
C THR A 436 -25.61 -25.18 -0.21
N LYS A 437 -26.25 -25.20 0.96
CA LYS A 437 -27.11 -26.32 1.40
C LYS A 437 -28.43 -26.50 0.63
N SER A 438 -28.83 -25.56 -0.23
CA SER A 438 -30.13 -25.59 -0.92
C SER A 438 -30.10 -25.01 -2.34
N GLN A 439 -28.95 -25.09 -3.01
CA GLN A 439 -28.78 -24.51 -4.36
C GLN A 439 -29.01 -25.54 -5.47
N ASP A 440 -29.78 -25.14 -6.47
CA ASP A 440 -29.88 -25.83 -7.74
C ASP A 440 -28.59 -25.61 -8.54
N ILE A 441 -27.99 -26.70 -9.04
CA ILE A 441 -26.73 -26.69 -9.77
C ILE A 441 -26.98 -26.17 -11.19
N GLY A 442 -27.01 -24.85 -11.34
CA GLY A 442 -26.99 -24.20 -12.64
C GLY A 442 -25.57 -24.21 -13.24
N PHE A 443 -25.41 -24.79 -14.43
CA PHE A 443 -24.17 -24.66 -15.21
C PHE A 443 -24.06 -23.23 -15.75
N TRP A 444 -23.11 -22.45 -15.23
CA TRP A 444 -22.88 -21.11 -15.75
C TRP A 444 -22.02 -21.16 -17.02
N ILE A 445 -22.60 -20.69 -18.13
CA ILE A 445 -21.93 -20.51 -19.43
C ILE A 445 -21.87 -18.99 -19.79
N GLY A 446 -22.32 -18.13 -18.88
CA GLY A 446 -22.32 -16.68 -19.06
C GLY A 446 -23.67 -16.00 -18.80
N PRO A 447 -23.69 -14.68 -18.52
CA PRO A 447 -24.92 -13.85 -18.41
C PRO A 447 -25.86 -13.86 -19.62
N ALA A 448 -25.47 -14.47 -20.74
CA ALA A 448 -26.29 -14.57 -21.94
C ALA A 448 -26.93 -15.95 -22.16
N ALA A 449 -26.70 -16.91 -21.26
CA ALA A 449 -27.18 -18.27 -21.46
C ALA A 449 -28.70 -18.41 -21.37
N VAL A 450 -29.42 -17.42 -20.82
CA VAL A 450 -30.89 -17.41 -20.76
C VAL A 450 -31.53 -17.38 -22.17
N GLY A 451 -30.77 -17.03 -23.22
CA GLY A 451 -31.21 -17.08 -24.63
C GLY A 451 -30.47 -18.10 -25.51
N CYS A 452 -29.51 -18.85 -24.96
CA CYS A 452 -28.84 -19.91 -25.70
C CYS A 452 -29.60 -21.22 -25.53
N ASN A 453 -30.45 -21.55 -26.51
CA ASN A 453 -30.99 -22.90 -26.63
C ASN A 453 -29.82 -23.89 -26.81
N LEU A 454 -29.35 -24.47 -25.72
CA LEU A 454 -28.56 -25.71 -25.73
C LEU A 454 -29.43 -26.94 -26.07
N THR A 455 -30.70 -26.74 -26.43
CA THR A 455 -31.58 -27.77 -26.99
C THR A 455 -31.28 -27.96 -28.48
N ASN A 456 -30.28 -28.81 -28.77
CA ASN A 456 -30.36 -29.95 -29.70
C ASN A 456 -28.99 -30.29 -30.33
N PRO A 457 -28.30 -31.35 -29.84
CA PRO A 457 -27.47 -32.20 -30.69
C PRO A 457 -28.29 -33.44 -31.08
N THR A 458 -29.42 -33.25 -31.78
CA THR A 458 -30.11 -34.33 -32.49
C THR A 458 -30.51 -33.79 -33.86
N GLY A 459 -29.55 -33.87 -34.79
CA GLY A 459 -29.73 -33.36 -36.14
C GLY A 459 -28.49 -33.53 -37.02
N LEU A 460 -27.87 -34.71 -36.98
CA LEU A 460 -27.23 -35.41 -38.11
C LEU A 460 -26.73 -36.79 -37.65
#